data_AF-A0A5D2RIM3-F1
#
_entry.id   AF-A0A5D2RIM3-F1
#
_cell.length_a   1.000
_cell.length_b   1.000
_cell.length_c   1.000
_cell.angle_alpha   90.00
_cell.angle_beta   90.00
_cell.angle_gamma   90.00
#
_symmetry.space_group_name_H-M   'P 1'
#
loop_
_entity.id
_entity.type
_entity.pdbx_description
1 polymer ?
#
loop_
_entity_poly.entity_id
_entity_poly.type
_entity_poly.pdbx_seq_one_letter_code
_entity_poly.pdbx_strand_id
1 'polypeptide(L)'
;MEVNQQARCRELAKSSSFYSTVYSEIEEVGWEHLVRAGGDLSFLIFRVLDKKGRVHVMEIQLDKAYPRVPPMVSADVPYVFNLKWSMNSRLKNLVQQFEKHLEKLQAFWSTLDEIDRSLQIVDSKQASRAIPSRQIHVGNGCFIILFIDNNDPRSLPECRFMGLGNTVNSLRKTWKRNVDKWSFNVLFGNCPYCSEPIAVKINATKN
;
A
#
# COMPACT_ATOMS: atom_id res chain seq x y z
N MET A 1 18.69 19.43 47.06
CA MET A 1 17.61 20.04 46.23
C MET A 1 18.12 20.51 44.85
N GLU A 2 19.35 21.02 44.72
CA GLU A 2 19.92 21.54 43.45
C GLU A 2 20.13 20.50 42.34
N VAL A 3 20.52 19.26 42.67
CA VAL A 3 20.68 18.15 41.69
C VAL A 3 19.39 17.88 40.90
N ASN A 4 18.22 18.08 41.55
CA ASN A 4 16.91 17.85 40.94
C ASN A 4 16.50 18.99 39.98
N GLN A 5 16.93 20.23 40.25
CA GLN A 5 16.71 21.37 39.35
C GLN A 5 17.59 21.30 38.11
N GLN A 6 18.87 20.90 38.24
CA GLN A 6 19.76 20.78 37.08
C GLN A 6 19.30 19.67 36.12
N ALA A 7 18.84 18.53 36.64
CA ALA A 7 18.24 17.47 35.84
C ALA A 7 16.99 17.97 35.08
N ARG A 8 16.10 18.70 35.78
CA ARG A 8 14.90 19.29 35.19
C ARG A 8 15.22 20.30 34.07
N CYS A 9 16.20 21.18 34.26
CA CYS A 9 16.63 22.14 33.24
C CYS A 9 17.20 21.44 31.99
N ARG A 10 17.98 20.37 32.17
CA ARG A 10 18.52 19.57 31.04
C ARG A 10 17.41 18.88 30.26
N GLU A 11 16.40 18.33 30.93
CA GLU A 11 15.26 17.69 30.26
C GLU A 11 14.41 18.70 29.49
N LEU A 12 14.15 19.89 30.05
CA LEU A 12 13.46 20.96 29.34
C LEU A 12 14.22 21.44 28.10
N ALA A 13 15.55 21.58 28.20
CA ALA A 13 16.40 21.96 27.07
C ALA A 13 16.39 20.90 25.96
N LYS A 14 16.48 19.61 26.32
CA LYS A 14 16.38 18.50 25.36
C LYS A 14 15.03 18.50 24.65
N SER A 15 13.95 18.64 25.41
CA SER A 15 12.59 18.71 24.87
C SER A 15 12.42 19.88 23.91
N SER A 16 12.93 21.07 24.26
CA SER A 16 12.93 22.24 23.37
C SER A 16 13.74 22.02 22.08
N SER A 17 14.90 21.35 22.18
CA SER A 17 15.73 21.03 21.00
C SER A 17 15.07 20.00 20.09
N PHE A 18 14.36 19.01 20.67
CA PHE A 18 13.57 18.04 19.92
C PHE A 18 12.45 18.75 19.14
N TYR A 19 11.63 19.57 19.82
CA TYR A 19 10.52 20.26 19.17
C TYR A 19 10.98 21.17 18.04
N SER A 20 11.96 22.03 18.29
CA SER A 20 12.50 22.94 17.25
C SER A 20 13.06 22.17 16.04
N THR A 21 13.73 21.05 16.27
CA THR A 21 14.22 20.18 15.19
C THR A 21 13.08 19.61 14.37
N VAL A 22 12.07 19.01 15.01
CA VAL A 22 10.92 18.41 14.31
C VAL A 22 10.10 19.47 13.56
N TYR A 23 9.88 20.65 14.15
CA TYR A 23 9.22 21.78 13.46
C TYR A 23 9.97 22.20 12.19
N SER A 24 11.29 22.37 12.28
CA SER A 24 12.13 22.70 11.12
C SER A 24 12.07 21.62 10.04
N GLU A 25 11.99 20.34 10.42
CA GLU A 25 11.90 19.24 9.47
C GLU A 25 10.53 19.13 8.80
N ILE A 26 9.44 19.43 9.52
CA ILE A 26 8.10 19.54 8.94
C ILE A 26 8.07 20.67 7.91
N GLU A 27 8.67 21.83 8.22
CA GLU A 27 8.79 22.95 7.28
C GLU A 27 9.60 22.57 6.03
N GLU A 28 10.68 21.79 6.20
CA GLU A 28 11.50 21.31 5.08
C GLU A 28 10.78 20.32 4.14
N VAL A 29 9.82 19.56 4.69
CA VAL A 29 8.93 18.66 3.97
C VAL A 29 7.78 19.43 3.31
N GLY A 30 7.25 20.45 3.98
CA GLY A 30 6.09 21.24 3.56
C GLY A 30 4.87 21.01 4.46
N TRP A 31 4.35 22.09 5.04
CA TRP A 31 3.18 22.07 5.93
C TRP A 31 1.91 21.59 5.24
N GLU A 32 1.79 21.83 3.94
CA GLU A 32 0.72 21.35 3.08
C GLU A 32 0.68 19.82 2.96
N HIS A 33 1.78 19.12 3.27
CA HIS A 33 1.81 17.66 3.30
C HIS A 33 1.44 17.10 4.67
N LEU A 34 1.48 17.90 5.73
CA LEU A 34 1.13 17.45 7.07
C LEU A 34 -0.40 17.36 7.22
N VAL A 35 -0.91 16.15 7.49
CA VAL A 35 -2.33 15.91 7.77
C VAL A 35 -2.63 16.13 9.26
N ARG A 36 -1.74 15.64 10.13
CA ARG A 36 -1.90 15.73 11.59
C ARG A 36 -0.55 15.61 12.28
N ALA A 37 -0.40 16.31 13.40
CA ALA A 37 0.68 16.09 14.36
C ALA A 37 0.08 15.87 15.77
N GLY A 38 0.71 14.99 16.54
CA GLY A 38 0.44 14.86 17.98
C GLY A 38 0.89 16.10 18.73
N GLY A 39 0.25 16.42 19.86
CA GLY A 39 0.59 17.62 20.64
C GLY A 39 2.03 17.61 21.17
N ASP A 40 2.61 16.44 21.37
CA ASP A 40 4.01 16.24 21.78
C ASP A 40 4.94 15.91 20.60
N LEU A 41 4.48 16.07 19.35
CA LEU A 41 5.19 15.75 18.11
C LEU A 41 5.81 14.35 18.05
N SER A 42 5.41 13.43 18.94
CA SER A 42 5.82 12.02 18.89
C SER A 42 5.14 11.26 17.75
N PHE A 43 4.13 11.88 17.12
CA PHE A 43 3.35 11.30 16.06
C PHE A 43 3.08 12.34 14.96
N LEU A 44 3.32 11.95 13.71
CA LEU A 44 3.09 12.78 12.52
C LEU A 44 2.37 11.95 11.46
N ILE A 45 1.47 12.58 10.72
CA ILE A 45 0.82 11.99 9.55
C ILE A 45 1.09 12.89 8.36
N PHE A 46 1.72 12.34 7.32
CA PHE A 46 1.94 13.02 6.04
C PHE A 46 1.07 12.41 4.94
N ARG A 47 0.55 13.27 4.06
CA ARG A 47 -0.05 12.88 2.78
C ARG A 47 0.98 13.01 1.66
N VAL A 48 1.07 11.98 0.83
CA VAL A 48 1.96 11.93 -0.33
C VAL A 48 1.14 11.50 -1.55
N LEU A 49 1.28 12.24 -2.65
CA LEU A 49 0.65 11.88 -3.91
C LEU A 49 1.63 11.03 -4.72
N ASP A 50 1.15 9.93 -5.29
CA ASP A 50 1.93 9.20 -6.27
C ASP A 50 1.81 9.81 -7.68
N LYS A 51 2.59 9.30 -8.64
CA LYS A 51 2.59 9.80 -10.03
C LYS A 51 1.26 9.67 -10.77
N LYS A 52 0.30 8.89 -10.25
CA LYS A 52 -1.06 8.76 -10.80
C LYS A 52 -2.08 9.59 -10.03
N GLY A 53 -1.63 10.45 -9.11
CA GLY A 53 -2.48 11.31 -8.30
C GLY A 53 -3.22 10.59 -7.18
N ARG A 54 -2.83 9.34 -6.85
CA ARG A 54 -3.41 8.63 -5.71
C ARG A 54 -2.82 9.17 -4.41
N VAL A 55 -3.70 9.43 -3.44
CA VAL A 55 -3.31 9.89 -2.11
C VAL A 55 -2.89 8.69 -1.26
N HIS A 56 -1.68 8.77 -0.72
CA HIS A 56 -1.15 7.83 0.26
C HIS A 56 -0.91 8.55 1.57
N VAL A 57 -1.25 7.91 2.68
CA VAL A 57 -1.04 8.45 4.03
C VAL A 57 0.06 7.65 4.71
N MET A 58 1.06 8.37 5.21
CA MET A 58 2.18 7.82 5.95
C MET A 58 2.13 8.32 7.38
N GLU A 59 2.06 7.37 8.30
CA GLU A 59 2.08 7.60 9.73
C GLU A 59 3.50 7.37 10.24
N ILE A 60 3.97 8.31 11.06
CA ILE A 60 5.34 8.35 11.58
C ILE A 60 5.25 8.47 13.10
N GLN A 61 5.96 7.60 13.81
CA GLN A 61 6.17 7.72 15.25
C GLN A 61 7.64 8.05 15.54
N LEU A 62 7.85 9.10 16.34
CA LEU A 62 9.15 9.61 16.75
C LEU A 62 9.40 9.24 18.21
N ASP A 63 10.51 8.55 18.45
CA ASP A 63 11.02 8.33 19.81
C ASP A 63 11.70 9.59 20.36
N LYS A 64 11.75 9.74 21.69
CA LYS A 64 12.46 10.86 22.34
C LYS A 64 13.96 10.91 22.02
N ALA A 65 14.55 9.78 21.61
CA ALA A 65 15.93 9.68 21.17
C ALA A 65 16.14 10.06 19.69
N TYR A 66 15.08 10.43 18.95
CA TYR A 66 15.18 10.93 17.58
C TYR A 66 16.20 12.08 17.45
N PRO A 67 17.00 12.13 16.37
CA PRO A 67 17.07 11.21 15.23
C PRO A 67 18.05 10.03 15.42
N ARG A 68 18.59 9.80 16.64
CA ARG A 68 19.54 8.68 16.87
C ARG A 68 18.89 7.32 16.66
N VAL A 69 17.61 7.20 16.98
CA VAL A 69 16.77 6.04 16.67
C VAL A 69 15.91 6.39 15.45
N PRO A 70 15.79 5.49 14.46
CA PRO A 70 14.92 5.73 13.32
C PRO A 70 13.46 5.85 13.74
N PRO A 71 12.67 6.67 13.04
CA PRO A 71 11.24 6.71 13.26
C PRO A 71 10.58 5.38 12.83
N MET A 72 9.48 5.03 13.49
CA MET A 72 8.61 3.94 13.03
C MET A 72 7.65 4.46 11.97
N VAL A 73 7.43 3.67 10.92
CA VAL A 73 6.62 4.07 9.76
C VAL A 73 5.57 3.02 9.45
N SER A 74 4.33 3.48 9.24
CA SER A 74 3.22 2.68 8.72
C SER A 74 2.49 3.43 7.60
N ALA A 75 1.94 2.69 6.65
CA ALA A 75 1.14 3.23 5.55
C ALA A 75 0.25 2.12 4.96
N ASP A 76 -0.80 2.49 4.21
CA ASP A 76 -1.65 1.55 3.46
C ASP A 76 -0.93 1.04 2.19
N VAL A 77 0.16 0.31 2.39
CA VAL A 77 1.02 -0.27 1.34
C VAL A 77 1.19 -1.77 1.58
N PRO A 78 1.39 -2.59 0.54
CA PRO A 78 1.42 -4.06 0.68
C PRO A 78 2.59 -4.55 1.53
N TYR A 79 3.66 -3.75 1.60
CA TYR A 79 4.76 -3.95 2.53
C TYR A 79 5.45 -2.60 2.78
N VAL A 80 5.96 -2.41 4.00
CA VAL A 80 6.74 -1.22 4.36
C VAL A 80 8.16 -1.37 3.81
N PHE A 81 8.72 -0.27 3.30
CA PHE A 81 10.08 -0.26 2.78
C PHE A 81 11.12 -0.33 3.90
N ASN A 82 12.32 -0.81 3.55
CA ASN A 82 13.46 -0.81 4.46
C ASN A 82 14.04 0.60 4.57
N LEU A 83 13.58 1.37 5.56
CA LEU A 83 14.06 2.73 5.82
C LEU A 83 15.58 2.73 6.06
N LYS A 84 16.30 3.47 5.22
CA LYS A 84 17.72 3.77 5.42
C LYS A 84 17.82 5.03 6.26
N TRP A 85 18.34 4.89 7.48
CA TRP A 85 18.38 5.94 8.48
C TRP A 85 19.74 6.04 9.14
N SER A 86 20.14 7.27 9.47
CA SER A 86 21.33 7.61 10.26
C SER A 86 21.00 8.76 11.20
N MET A 87 21.87 9.07 12.17
CA MET A 87 21.65 10.20 13.08
C MET A 87 21.63 11.57 12.40
N ASN A 88 22.06 11.66 11.14
CA ASN A 88 22.02 12.88 10.33
C ASN A 88 20.82 12.90 9.37
N SER A 89 20.02 11.84 9.36
CA SER A 89 18.81 11.76 8.54
C SER A 89 17.70 12.59 9.17
N ARG A 90 16.84 13.14 8.29
CA ARG A 90 15.71 14.00 8.64
C ARG A 90 14.41 13.47 8.02
N LEU A 91 13.26 14.00 8.43
CA LEU A 91 11.95 13.60 7.88
C LEU A 91 11.90 13.67 6.35
N LYS A 92 12.55 14.65 5.72
CA LYS A 92 12.62 14.74 4.25
C LYS A 92 13.26 13.52 3.60
N ASN A 93 14.31 12.95 4.20
CA ASN A 93 14.94 11.74 3.67
C ASN A 93 14.00 10.53 3.76
N LEU A 94 13.13 10.49 4.77
CA LEU A 94 12.11 9.46 4.92
C LEU A 94 11.02 9.61 3.86
N VAL A 95 10.49 10.83 3.68
CA VAL A 95 9.47 11.12 2.66
C VAL A 95 9.98 10.77 1.26
N GLN A 96 11.21 11.16 0.92
CA GLN A 96 11.83 10.81 -0.37
C GLN A 96 11.99 9.29 -0.58
N GLN A 97 12.31 8.54 0.48
CA GLN A 97 12.37 7.07 0.39
C GLN A 97 10.99 6.46 0.24
N PHE A 98 9.98 7.03 0.89
CA PHE A 98 8.59 6.62 0.73
C PHE A 98 8.09 6.90 -0.69
N GLU A 99 8.34 8.07 -1.26
CA GLU A 99 8.00 8.39 -2.66
C GLU A 99 8.59 7.39 -3.65
N LYS A 100 9.88 7.06 -3.51
CA LYS A 100 10.55 6.01 -4.32
C LYS A 100 9.93 4.62 -4.11
N HIS A 101 9.42 4.35 -2.92
CA HIS A 101 8.69 3.11 -2.65
C HIS A 101 7.33 3.10 -3.37
N LEU A 102 6.59 4.21 -3.32
CA LEU A 102 5.34 4.38 -4.06
C LEU A 102 5.54 4.20 -5.57
N GLU A 103 6.68 4.65 -6.13
CA GLU A 103 7.02 4.48 -7.54
C GLU A 103 7.14 3.01 -7.97
N LYS A 104 7.69 2.15 -7.11
CA LYS A 104 7.83 0.71 -7.36
C LYS A 104 6.48 0.00 -7.38
N LEU A 105 5.55 0.44 -6.53
CA LEU A 105 4.23 -0.16 -6.37
C LEU A 105 3.21 0.29 -7.43
N GLN A 106 3.63 1.12 -8.39
CA GLN A 106 2.72 1.68 -9.40
C GLN A 106 2.06 0.62 -10.26
N ALA A 107 2.81 -0.39 -10.70
CA ALA A 107 2.27 -1.50 -11.48
C ALA A 107 1.24 -2.28 -10.66
N PHE A 108 1.56 -2.55 -9.39
CA PHE A 108 0.71 -3.32 -8.48
C PHE A 108 -0.65 -2.65 -8.28
N TRP A 109 -0.66 -1.39 -7.85
CA TRP A 109 -1.93 -0.69 -7.65
C TRP A 109 -2.70 -0.46 -8.94
N SER A 110 -2.01 -0.32 -10.08
CA SER A 110 -2.70 -0.22 -11.38
C SER A 110 -3.40 -1.52 -11.76
N THR A 111 -2.80 -2.68 -11.45
CA THR A 111 -3.48 -3.96 -11.63
C THR A 111 -4.68 -4.09 -10.70
N LEU A 112 -4.55 -3.70 -9.43
CA LEU A 112 -5.69 -3.69 -8.51
C LEU A 112 -6.81 -2.76 -9.00
N ASP A 113 -6.47 -1.56 -9.48
CA ASP A 113 -7.43 -0.61 -10.07
C ASP A 113 -8.15 -1.16 -11.31
N GLU A 114 -7.50 -2.04 -12.06
CA GLU A 114 -8.09 -2.70 -13.23
C GLU A 114 -9.03 -3.82 -12.79
N ILE A 115 -8.60 -4.66 -11.84
CA ILE A 115 -9.41 -5.73 -11.24
C ILE A 115 -10.68 -5.15 -10.60
N ASP A 116 -10.52 -4.13 -9.75
CA ASP A 116 -11.61 -3.53 -8.96
C ASP A 116 -12.64 -2.82 -9.86
N ARG A 117 -12.20 -2.30 -11.01
CA ARG A 117 -13.07 -1.67 -12.01
C ARG A 117 -13.77 -2.69 -12.91
N SER A 118 -13.07 -3.79 -13.22
CA SER A 118 -13.50 -4.78 -14.21
C SER A 118 -14.41 -5.86 -13.64
N LEU A 119 -14.27 -6.15 -12.35
CA LEU A 119 -14.88 -7.30 -11.72
C LEU A 119 -15.78 -6.89 -10.55
N GLN A 120 -16.83 -7.67 -10.32
CA GLN A 120 -17.71 -7.48 -9.18
C GLN A 120 -17.03 -8.02 -7.90
N ILE A 121 -16.29 -7.14 -7.20
CA ILE A 121 -15.62 -7.44 -5.93
C ILE A 121 -16.65 -7.61 -4.82
N VAL A 122 -16.50 -8.67 -4.03
CA VAL A 122 -17.51 -9.10 -3.05
C VAL A 122 -17.54 -8.23 -1.79
N ASP A 123 -16.41 -7.62 -1.41
CA ASP A 123 -16.30 -6.79 -0.21
C ASP A 123 -15.53 -5.49 -0.48
N SER A 124 -16.19 -4.36 -0.22
CA SER A 124 -15.60 -3.01 -0.29
C SER A 124 -14.40 -2.80 0.64
N LYS A 125 -14.29 -3.56 1.74
CA LYS A 125 -13.14 -3.50 2.66
C LYS A 125 -11.86 -4.07 2.06
N GLN A 126 -11.93 -4.81 0.94
CA GLN A 126 -10.77 -5.29 0.19
C GLN A 126 -10.17 -4.22 -0.74
N ALA A 127 -10.75 -3.03 -0.85
CA ALA A 127 -10.21 -1.94 -1.67
C ALA A 127 -8.95 -1.27 -1.06
N SER A 128 -8.50 -1.71 0.11
CA SER A 128 -7.23 -1.27 0.70
C SER A 128 -6.07 -1.51 -0.28
N ARG A 129 -5.16 -0.53 -0.32
CA ARG A 129 -3.96 -0.55 -1.13
C ARG A 129 -2.87 -1.46 -0.55
N ALA A 130 -3.01 -1.87 0.71
CA ALA A 130 -2.15 -2.84 1.36
C ALA A 130 -2.52 -4.30 1.11
N ILE A 131 -3.76 -4.61 0.71
CA ILE A 131 -4.22 -5.99 0.57
C ILE A 131 -3.92 -6.51 -0.84
N PRO A 132 -3.03 -7.51 -1.02
CA PRO A 132 -2.64 -8.05 -2.32
C PRO A 132 -3.58 -9.16 -2.79
N SER A 133 -4.85 -9.11 -2.40
CA SER A 133 -5.83 -10.12 -2.77
C SER A 133 -7.20 -9.51 -3.07
N ARG A 134 -7.94 -10.18 -3.96
CA ARG A 134 -9.28 -9.77 -4.38
C ARG A 134 -10.20 -10.97 -4.47
N GLN A 135 -11.35 -10.88 -3.82
CA GLN A 135 -12.42 -11.87 -3.86
C GLN A 135 -13.46 -11.48 -4.91
N ILE A 136 -13.63 -12.35 -5.89
CA ILE A 136 -14.50 -12.15 -7.05
C ILE A 136 -15.64 -13.16 -6.99
N HIS A 137 -16.86 -12.69 -7.24
CA HIS A 137 -18.01 -13.57 -7.43
C HIS A 137 -18.02 -14.12 -8.86
N VAL A 138 -18.10 -15.45 -9.00
CA VAL A 138 -18.11 -16.13 -10.30
C VAL A 138 -19.52 -16.57 -10.71
N GLY A 139 -20.47 -16.60 -9.77
CA GLY A 139 -21.82 -17.14 -9.97
C GLY A 139 -22.05 -18.46 -9.25
N ASN A 140 -23.32 -18.87 -9.14
CA ASN A 140 -23.74 -20.14 -8.52
C ASN A 140 -23.20 -20.37 -7.10
N GLY A 141 -23.08 -19.30 -6.30
CA GLY A 141 -22.54 -19.36 -4.94
C GLY A 141 -21.04 -19.68 -4.87
N CYS A 142 -20.30 -19.51 -5.97
CA CYS A 142 -18.85 -19.69 -6.03
C CYS A 142 -18.11 -18.35 -6.03
N PHE A 143 -16.95 -18.37 -5.36
CA PHE A 143 -16.04 -17.25 -5.24
C PHE A 143 -14.62 -17.68 -5.60
N ILE A 144 -13.85 -16.77 -6.17
CA ILE A 144 -12.40 -16.92 -6.36
C ILE A 144 -11.71 -15.82 -5.57
N ILE A 145 -10.71 -16.22 -4.78
CA ILE A 145 -9.73 -15.28 -4.23
C ILE A 145 -8.49 -15.33 -5.11
N LEU A 146 -8.15 -14.20 -5.70
CA LEU A 146 -6.89 -13.99 -6.39
C LEU A 146 -5.87 -13.43 -5.41
N PHE A 147 -4.65 -13.94 -5.45
CA PHE A 147 -3.49 -13.37 -4.76
C PHE A 147 -2.56 -12.78 -5.82
N ILE A 148 -2.36 -11.48 -5.77
CA ILE A 148 -1.61 -10.68 -6.73
C ILE A 148 -0.20 -10.50 -6.18
N ASP A 149 0.82 -10.82 -6.98
CA ASP A 149 2.20 -10.56 -6.59
C ASP A 149 2.50 -9.04 -6.56
N ASN A 150 3.17 -8.57 -5.52
CA ASN A 150 3.43 -7.13 -5.36
C ASN A 150 4.50 -6.59 -6.34
N ASN A 151 5.42 -7.45 -6.78
CA ASN A 151 6.56 -7.10 -7.63
C ASN A 151 6.30 -7.45 -9.09
N ASP A 152 5.55 -8.53 -9.35
CA ASP A 152 5.09 -8.92 -10.68
C ASP A 152 3.55 -9.10 -10.71
N PRO A 153 2.78 -8.01 -10.59
CA PRO A 153 1.33 -8.05 -10.44
C PRO A 153 0.57 -8.54 -11.68
N ARG A 154 1.26 -8.73 -12.81
CA ARG A 154 0.69 -9.26 -14.06
C ARG A 154 1.08 -10.71 -14.32
N SER A 155 1.90 -11.29 -13.44
CA SER A 155 2.12 -12.74 -13.42
C SER A 155 0.82 -13.50 -13.16
N LEU A 156 0.84 -14.80 -13.44
CA LEU A 156 -0.26 -15.69 -13.15
C LEU A 156 -0.54 -15.67 -11.63
N PRO A 157 -1.73 -15.22 -11.17
CA PRO A 157 -2.02 -15.15 -9.75
C PRO A 157 -2.25 -16.53 -9.14
N GLU A 158 -1.88 -16.69 -7.87
CA GLU A 158 -2.39 -17.82 -7.08
C GLU A 158 -3.90 -17.64 -6.89
N CYS A 159 -4.65 -18.72 -7.07
CA CYS A 159 -6.11 -18.71 -7.00
C CYS A 159 -6.63 -19.71 -5.98
N ARG A 160 -7.51 -19.26 -5.09
CA ARG A 160 -8.30 -20.12 -4.20
C ARG A 160 -9.77 -20.09 -4.59
N PHE A 161 -10.30 -21.26 -4.95
CA PHE A 161 -11.70 -21.44 -5.34
C PHE A 161 -12.54 -21.87 -4.13
N MET A 162 -13.71 -21.26 -3.96
CA MET A 162 -14.66 -21.54 -2.86
C MET A 162 -16.07 -21.72 -3.41
N GLY A 163 -16.86 -22.59 -2.76
CA GLY A 163 -18.26 -22.88 -3.11
C GLY A 163 -18.57 -24.38 -3.13
N LEU A 164 -19.67 -24.76 -3.78
CA LEU A 164 -20.12 -26.16 -3.89
C LEU A 164 -19.08 -27.02 -4.63
N GLY A 165 -18.77 -28.20 -4.08
CA GLY A 165 -17.63 -29.03 -4.52
C GLY A 165 -17.61 -29.36 -6.02
N ASN A 166 -18.77 -29.72 -6.59
CA ASN A 166 -18.85 -30.07 -8.02
C ASN A 166 -18.57 -28.86 -8.93
N THR A 167 -19.10 -27.69 -8.58
CA THR A 167 -18.88 -26.43 -9.30
C THR A 167 -17.43 -25.97 -9.18
N VAL A 168 -16.86 -26.03 -7.97
CA VAL A 168 -15.45 -25.70 -7.70
C VAL A 168 -14.49 -26.60 -8.47
N ASN A 169 -14.79 -27.90 -8.54
CA ASN A 169 -13.98 -28.85 -9.32
C ASN A 169 -13.99 -28.53 -10.81
N SER A 170 -15.15 -28.12 -11.35
CA SER A 170 -15.26 -27.64 -12.73
C SER A 170 -14.40 -26.41 -12.96
N LEU A 171 -14.51 -25.39 -12.09
CA LEU A 171 -13.71 -24.15 -12.17
C LEU A 171 -12.21 -24.44 -12.11
N ARG A 172 -11.76 -25.33 -11.21
CA ARG A 172 -10.36 -25.72 -11.08
C ARG A 172 -9.84 -26.42 -12.35
N LYS A 173 -10.65 -27.30 -12.95
CA LYS A 173 -10.29 -27.96 -14.22
C LYS A 173 -10.18 -26.94 -15.36
N THR A 174 -11.13 -26.00 -15.45
CA THR A 174 -11.10 -24.93 -16.45
C THR A 174 -9.88 -24.04 -16.28
N TRP A 175 -9.56 -23.62 -15.05
CA TRP A 175 -8.37 -22.82 -14.75
C TRP A 175 -7.09 -23.53 -15.20
N LYS A 176 -6.90 -24.78 -14.78
CA LYS A 176 -5.72 -25.59 -15.15
C LYS A 176 -5.55 -25.74 -16.66
N ARG A 177 -6.64 -25.88 -17.42
CA ARG A 177 -6.59 -26.02 -18.90
C ARG A 177 -6.23 -24.74 -19.64
N ASN A 178 -6.38 -23.58 -19.00
CA ASN A 178 -6.16 -22.28 -19.63
C ASN A 178 -5.00 -21.50 -19.00
N VAL A 179 -4.28 -22.09 -18.04
CA VAL A 179 -3.17 -21.45 -17.35
C VAL A 179 -2.06 -21.03 -18.33
N ASP A 180 -1.75 -21.88 -19.31
CA ASP A 180 -0.74 -21.61 -20.34
C ASP A 180 -1.17 -20.54 -21.35
N LYS A 181 -2.46 -20.18 -21.35
CA LYS A 181 -3.01 -19.08 -22.17
C LYS A 181 -3.00 -17.74 -21.43
N TRP A 182 -2.49 -17.70 -20.19
CA TRP A 182 -2.31 -16.45 -19.48
C TRP A 182 -1.40 -15.54 -20.28
N SER A 183 -1.92 -14.37 -20.64
CA SER A 183 -1.16 -13.37 -21.37
C SER A 183 -1.24 -12.06 -20.62
N PHE A 184 -0.16 -11.27 -20.68
CA PHE A 184 -0.04 -9.97 -20.02
C PHE A 184 -1.19 -8.99 -20.36
N ASN A 185 -1.92 -9.25 -21.45
CA ASN A 185 -2.97 -8.41 -22.01
C ASN A 185 -4.40 -8.97 -21.84
N VAL A 186 -4.60 -10.14 -21.23
CA VAL A 186 -5.95 -10.71 -21.04
C VAL A 186 -6.05 -11.28 -19.63
N LEU A 187 -6.72 -10.52 -18.75
CA LEU A 187 -6.79 -10.81 -17.32
C LEU A 187 -7.54 -12.11 -16.99
N PHE A 188 -8.46 -12.59 -17.84
CA PHE A 188 -9.13 -13.88 -17.63
C PHE A 188 -9.57 -14.43 -19.01
N GLY A 189 -9.27 -15.70 -19.30
CA GLY A 189 -9.71 -16.39 -20.53
C GLY A 189 -11.24 -16.55 -20.62
N ASN A 190 -11.75 -17.47 -21.44
CA ASN A 190 -13.21 -17.59 -21.64
C ASN A 190 -13.96 -18.19 -20.42
N CYS A 191 -15.18 -17.72 -20.19
CA CYS A 191 -16.13 -18.19 -19.18
C CYS A 191 -16.52 -19.66 -19.48
N PRO A 192 -16.42 -20.58 -18.49
CA PRO A 192 -16.73 -22.00 -18.71
C PRO A 192 -18.22 -22.29 -18.92
N TYR A 193 -19.11 -21.33 -18.71
CA TYR A 193 -20.55 -21.51 -18.85
C TYR A 193 -21.10 -21.00 -20.18
N CYS A 194 -20.57 -19.88 -20.68
CA CYS A 194 -21.05 -19.27 -21.91
C CYS A 194 -20.00 -19.17 -23.02
N SER A 195 -18.76 -19.63 -22.79
CA SER A 195 -17.64 -19.55 -23.73
C SER A 195 -17.23 -18.13 -24.15
N GLU A 196 -17.89 -17.11 -23.62
CA GLU A 196 -17.54 -15.70 -23.80
C GLU A 196 -16.23 -15.37 -23.08
N PRO A 197 -15.42 -14.48 -23.67
CA PRO A 197 -14.61 -13.52 -22.98
C PRO A 197 -14.77 -13.41 -21.46
N ILE A 198 -13.90 -13.89 -20.57
CA ILE A 198 -13.66 -13.11 -19.33
C ILE A 198 -12.67 -11.98 -19.68
N ALA A 199 -12.78 -11.42 -20.89
CA ALA A 199 -12.04 -10.26 -21.32
C ALA A 199 -12.97 -9.06 -21.17
N VAL A 200 -12.61 -8.17 -20.25
CA VAL A 200 -12.99 -6.77 -20.42
C VAL A 200 -12.31 -6.29 -21.70
N LYS A 201 -13.09 -5.79 -22.66
CA LYS A 201 -12.57 -5.16 -23.87
C LYS A 201 -11.61 -4.05 -23.47
N ILE A 202 -10.32 -4.25 -23.75
CA ILE A 202 -9.32 -3.17 -23.70
C ILE A 202 -9.62 -2.27 -24.88
N ASN A 203 -10.49 -1.28 -24.68
CA ASN A 203 -10.52 -0.14 -25.58
C ASN A 203 -9.25 0.66 -25.29
N ALA A 204 -8.21 0.42 -26.07
CA ALA A 204 -7.11 1.37 -26.19
C ALA A 204 -7.71 2.68 -26.69
N THR A 205 -7.86 3.67 -25.80
CA THR A 205 -8.13 5.04 -26.21
C THR A 205 -6.96 5.50 -27.07
N LYS A 206 -7.21 5.66 -28.36
CA LYS A 206 -6.40 6.52 -29.21
C LYS A 206 -6.73 7.96 -28.86
N ASN A 207 -5.65 8.74 -28.74
CA ASN A 207 -5.53 10.19 -28.56
C ASN A 207 -5.51 10.67 -27.10
#